data_AF-A0A4Q1Q4U1-F1
#
_entry.id   AF-A0A4Q1Q4U1-F1
#
_cell.length_a   1.000
_cell.length_b   1.000
_cell.length_c   1.000
_cell.angle_alpha   90.00
_cell.angle_beta   90.00
_cell.angle_gamma   90.00
#
_symmetry.space_group_name_H-M   'P 1'
#
loop_
_entity.id
_entity.type
_entity.pdbx_description
1 polymer ?
#
loop_
_entity_poly.entity_id
_entity_poly.type
_entity_poly.pdbx_seq_one_letter_code
_entity_poly.pdbx_strand_id
1 'polypeptide(L)'
;MQTYLVGGAVRDKLLGLDVHERDWVVVGATPQQMLDQGFQQVGKDFPVFLHPLTREEYALARTERKNGKGYKGFDVFASPDVTLEDDLVRRDLTINAIAEDEQGQLIDPYGGQHDIEQKTLRHVSPAFEEDPLRVLRVARFAARFKHLGFTIADETHELLTKIAHSGELEALTPERVWLEWEKSLGTGNPDVFLSTLADIDGLKQVLKQFNAKSSNLDRLRNAAQFRIAEPKLTKPLVFASLFIADSPVEDIPHFCKVLAIPNEYRDAALLAERNSDVILSKTLPTAGQFAETLQSIDYWRRPEKLQQLLLLRELEHEHTEFSENIADQSRQLTQAALKAAEVSPQSLIEKGYTGKQLGLAIKEKRLETLANELRQTL
;
A
#
# COMPACT_ATOMS: atom_id res chain seq x y z
N MET A 1 -37.57 -1.33 -7.17
CA MET A 1 -36.12 -1.17 -6.96
C MET A 1 -35.93 -0.53 -5.61
N GLN A 2 -35.27 -1.23 -4.69
CA GLN A 2 -34.86 -0.68 -3.40
C GLN A 2 -33.34 -0.51 -3.42
N THR A 3 -32.85 0.65 -2.98
CA THR A 3 -31.42 0.95 -2.95
C THR A 3 -30.94 1.11 -1.52
N TYR A 4 -29.84 0.45 -1.21
CA TYR A 4 -29.24 0.46 0.12
C TYR A 4 -27.79 0.90 0.01
N LEU A 5 -27.37 1.85 0.85
CA LEU A 5 -25.96 2.15 1.05
C LEU A 5 -25.36 0.98 1.83
N VAL A 6 -24.22 0.45 1.42
CA VAL A 6 -23.67 -0.78 2.03
C VAL A 6 -22.17 -0.69 2.26
N GLY A 7 -21.65 -1.61 3.07
CA GLY A 7 -20.22 -1.89 3.13
C GLY A 7 -19.39 -0.80 3.80
N GLY A 8 -18.33 -0.37 3.10
CA GLY A 8 -17.34 0.53 3.67
C GLY A 8 -17.92 1.87 4.08
N ALA A 9 -18.88 2.40 3.32
CA ALA A 9 -19.52 3.68 3.59
C ALA A 9 -20.29 3.68 4.92
N VAL A 10 -21.09 2.64 5.16
CA VAL A 10 -21.89 2.51 6.39
C VAL A 10 -20.96 2.29 7.60
N ARG A 11 -19.97 1.39 7.47
CA ARG A 11 -18.97 1.14 8.51
C ARG A 11 -18.20 2.41 8.89
N ASP A 12 -17.69 3.12 7.90
CA ASP A 12 -16.85 4.30 8.13
C ASP A 12 -17.69 5.43 8.76
N LYS A 13 -18.96 5.59 8.34
CA LYS A 13 -19.92 6.48 9.00
C LYS A 13 -20.16 6.12 10.47
N LEU A 14 -20.36 4.84 10.79
CA LEU A 14 -20.55 4.35 12.17
C LEU A 14 -19.30 4.53 13.04
N LEU A 15 -18.11 4.47 12.43
CA LEU A 15 -16.84 4.73 13.10
C LEU A 15 -16.52 6.24 13.24
N GLY A 16 -17.34 7.13 12.68
CA GLY A 16 -17.06 8.57 12.65
C GLY A 16 -15.89 8.94 11.73
N LEU A 17 -15.60 8.13 10.72
CA LEU A 17 -14.57 8.36 9.72
C LEU A 17 -15.18 9.01 8.46
N ASP A 18 -14.34 9.70 7.69
CA ASP A 18 -14.74 10.28 6.41
C ASP A 18 -15.13 9.19 5.41
N VAL A 19 -16.30 9.37 4.78
CA VAL A 19 -16.80 8.47 3.73
C VAL A 19 -16.37 9.01 2.38
N HIS A 20 -15.40 8.35 1.75
CA HIS A 20 -14.86 8.77 0.45
C HIS A 20 -15.61 8.14 -0.74
N GLU A 21 -16.05 6.90 -0.61
CA GLU A 21 -16.72 6.13 -1.65
C GLU A 21 -18.04 5.59 -1.10
N ARG A 22 -19.09 5.69 -1.91
CA ARG A 22 -20.43 5.16 -1.59
C ARG A 22 -20.75 4.02 -2.54
N ASP A 23 -20.86 2.83 -1.97
CA ASP A 23 -21.28 1.63 -2.66
C ASP A 23 -22.76 1.39 -2.36
N TRP A 24 -23.54 1.19 -3.41
CA TRP A 24 -24.97 0.96 -3.31
C TRP A 24 -25.31 -0.46 -3.77
N VAL A 25 -26.19 -1.13 -3.03
CA VAL A 25 -26.81 -2.40 -3.46
C VAL A 25 -28.25 -2.14 -3.86
N VAL A 26 -28.63 -2.74 -4.97
CA VAL A 26 -29.95 -2.62 -5.58
C VAL A 26 -30.66 -3.96 -5.53
N VAL A 27 -31.79 -4.00 -4.81
CA VAL A 27 -32.63 -5.20 -4.64
C VAL A 27 -33.90 -5.07 -5.47
N GLY A 28 -34.35 -6.20 -6.03
CA GLY A 28 -35.60 -6.27 -6.80
C GLY A 28 -35.54 -5.52 -8.13
N ALA A 29 -34.38 -5.52 -8.79
CA ALA A 29 -34.19 -4.94 -10.12
C ALA A 29 -33.43 -5.87 -11.06
N THR A 30 -33.64 -5.72 -12.37
CA THR A 30 -32.90 -6.42 -13.42
C THR A 30 -31.84 -5.51 -14.07
N PRO A 31 -30.81 -6.08 -14.73
CA PRO A 31 -29.86 -5.29 -15.51
C PRO A 31 -30.52 -4.36 -16.53
N GLN A 32 -31.56 -4.84 -17.22
CA GLN A 32 -32.28 -4.04 -18.21
C GLN A 32 -32.97 -2.84 -17.54
N GLN A 33 -33.60 -3.03 -16.38
CA GLN A 33 -34.22 -1.92 -15.64
C GLN A 33 -33.22 -0.87 -15.17
N MET A 34 -31.97 -1.26 -14.86
CA MET A 34 -30.89 -0.32 -14.55
C MET A 34 -30.52 0.49 -15.80
N LEU A 35 -30.31 -0.17 -16.94
CA LEU A 35 -29.97 0.47 -18.21
C LEU A 35 -31.07 1.43 -18.69
N ASP A 36 -32.34 1.02 -18.56
CA ASP A 36 -33.50 1.84 -18.93
C ASP A 36 -33.59 3.13 -18.10
N GLN A 37 -33.04 3.12 -16.87
CA GLN A 37 -32.92 4.30 -16.00
C GLN A 37 -31.66 5.14 -16.27
N GLY A 38 -30.87 4.80 -17.29
CA GLY A 38 -29.69 5.55 -17.70
C GLY A 38 -28.42 5.18 -16.94
N PHE A 39 -28.42 4.13 -16.13
CA PHE A 39 -27.20 3.62 -15.51
C PHE A 39 -26.25 3.04 -16.56
N GLN A 40 -24.95 3.17 -16.32
CA GLN A 40 -23.91 2.63 -17.21
C GLN A 40 -23.28 1.38 -16.59
N GLN A 41 -23.41 0.23 -17.23
CA GLN A 41 -22.78 -1.00 -16.75
C GLN A 41 -21.23 -0.91 -16.82
N VAL A 42 -20.58 -1.39 -15.77
CA VAL A 42 -19.12 -1.49 -15.65
C VAL A 42 -18.72 -2.94 -15.42
N GLY A 43 -17.78 -3.43 -16.24
CA GLY A 43 -17.39 -4.83 -16.23
C GLY A 43 -18.41 -5.73 -16.94
N LYS A 44 -17.95 -6.93 -17.33
CA LYS A 44 -18.79 -7.91 -18.02
C LYS A 44 -19.29 -9.02 -17.10
N ASP A 45 -18.51 -9.34 -16.08
CA ASP A 45 -18.72 -10.53 -15.25
C ASP A 45 -19.59 -10.26 -14.00
N PHE A 46 -19.78 -8.98 -13.65
CA PHE A 46 -20.53 -8.57 -12.47
C PHE A 46 -21.56 -7.49 -12.84
N PRO A 47 -22.79 -7.54 -12.25
CA PRO A 47 -23.84 -6.56 -12.53
C PRO A 47 -23.63 -5.27 -11.70
N VAL A 48 -22.52 -4.57 -11.98
CA VAL A 48 -22.18 -3.27 -11.37
C VAL A 48 -22.44 -2.17 -12.38
N PHE A 49 -23.01 -1.06 -11.90
CA PHE A 49 -23.46 0.05 -12.71
C PHE A 49 -23.02 1.39 -12.10
N LEU A 50 -22.75 2.39 -12.93
CA LEU A 50 -22.50 3.76 -12.50
C LEU A 50 -23.76 4.59 -12.63
N HIS A 51 -24.10 5.31 -11.57
CA HIS A 51 -25.23 6.23 -11.57
C HIS A 51 -25.01 7.38 -12.58
N PRO A 52 -26.03 7.76 -13.38
CA PRO A 52 -25.88 8.71 -14.49
C PRO A 52 -25.38 10.11 -14.08
N LEU A 53 -25.71 10.55 -12.85
CA LEU A 53 -25.38 11.90 -12.38
C LEU A 53 -24.17 11.89 -11.43
N THR A 54 -24.21 11.03 -10.42
CA THR A 54 -23.21 11.02 -9.34
C THR A 54 -22.00 10.18 -9.69
N ARG A 55 -22.10 9.28 -10.67
CA ARG A 55 -21.07 8.30 -11.03
C ARG A 55 -20.70 7.36 -9.88
N GLU A 56 -21.52 7.27 -8.83
CA GLU A 56 -21.36 6.30 -7.74
C GLU A 56 -21.71 4.87 -8.22
N GLU A 57 -21.17 3.86 -7.55
CA GLU A 57 -21.32 2.45 -7.91
C GLU A 57 -22.60 1.83 -7.32
N TYR A 58 -23.40 1.20 -8.19
CA TYR A 58 -24.64 0.50 -7.86
C TYR A 58 -24.55 -0.94 -8.36
N ALA A 59 -24.50 -1.89 -7.43
CA ALA A 59 -24.46 -3.32 -7.73
C ALA A 59 -25.84 -3.94 -7.52
N LEU A 60 -26.30 -4.77 -8.46
CA LEU A 60 -27.46 -5.62 -8.20
C LEU A 60 -27.12 -6.65 -7.12
N ALA A 61 -28.06 -6.88 -6.20
CA ALA A 61 -27.96 -7.94 -5.20
C ALA A 61 -27.74 -9.29 -5.90
N ARG A 62 -26.78 -10.06 -5.37
CA ARG A 62 -26.36 -11.32 -5.99
C ARG A 62 -25.94 -12.35 -4.97
N THR A 63 -26.07 -13.62 -5.36
CA THR A 63 -25.38 -14.72 -4.71
C THR A 63 -24.17 -15.13 -5.53
N GLU A 64 -23.16 -15.67 -4.85
CA GLU A 64 -21.93 -16.17 -5.45
C GLU A 64 -21.83 -17.66 -5.11
N ARG A 65 -21.53 -18.52 -6.08
CA ARG A 65 -21.16 -19.92 -5.84
C ARG A 65 -19.84 -20.23 -6.50
N LYS A 66 -18.90 -20.79 -5.73
CA LYS A 66 -17.62 -21.29 -6.26
C LYS A 66 -17.85 -22.44 -7.25
N ASN A 67 -17.31 -22.29 -8.45
CA ASN A 67 -17.32 -23.30 -9.51
C ASN A 67 -15.87 -23.69 -9.83
N GLY A 68 -15.41 -24.82 -9.26
CA GLY A 68 -14.06 -25.38 -9.48
C GLY A 68 -13.01 -25.09 -8.40
N LYS A 69 -11.79 -25.60 -8.60
CA LYS A 69 -10.59 -25.27 -7.80
C LYS A 69 -9.88 -24.05 -8.41
N GLY A 70 -9.55 -23.05 -7.59
CA GLY A 70 -8.94 -21.79 -8.04
C GLY A 70 -9.94 -20.70 -8.44
N TYR A 71 -9.43 -19.47 -8.67
CA TYR A 71 -10.20 -18.22 -8.74
C TYR A 71 -11.12 -18.05 -9.97
N LYS A 72 -10.95 -18.83 -11.04
CA LYS A 72 -11.78 -18.66 -12.25
C LYS A 72 -13.08 -19.44 -12.15
N GLY A 73 -14.04 -18.89 -11.41
CA GLY A 73 -15.42 -19.37 -11.45
C GLY A 73 -16.20 -19.02 -10.19
N PHE A 74 -16.70 -17.80 -10.09
CA PHE A 74 -17.91 -17.57 -9.29
C PHE A 74 -19.06 -17.50 -10.28
N ASP A 75 -20.02 -18.42 -10.17
CA ASP A 75 -21.28 -18.25 -10.86
C ASP A 75 -22.04 -17.17 -10.12
N VAL A 76 -22.12 -15.99 -10.75
CA VAL A 76 -22.85 -14.85 -10.22
C VAL A 76 -24.31 -15.00 -10.62
N PHE A 77 -25.17 -15.18 -9.63
CA PHE A 77 -26.60 -15.19 -9.83
C PHE A 77 -27.20 -13.90 -9.27
N ALA A 78 -27.57 -13.00 -10.16
CA ALA A 78 -28.32 -11.79 -9.84
C ALA A 78 -29.74 -11.93 -10.40
N SER A 79 -30.71 -12.02 -9.49
CA SER A 79 -32.14 -12.09 -9.80
C SER A 79 -32.88 -11.07 -8.93
N PRO A 80 -34.02 -10.52 -9.37
CA PRO A 80 -34.89 -9.74 -8.52
C PRO A 80 -35.29 -10.44 -7.21
N ASP A 81 -35.24 -11.77 -7.18
CA ASP A 81 -35.56 -12.58 -5.99
C ASP A 81 -34.42 -12.67 -4.96
N VAL A 82 -33.21 -12.20 -5.31
CA VAL A 82 -32.09 -12.19 -4.36
C VAL A 82 -32.33 -11.10 -3.33
N THR A 83 -32.36 -11.49 -2.06
CA THR A 83 -32.63 -10.57 -0.97
C THR A 83 -31.39 -9.75 -0.60
N LEU A 84 -31.58 -8.68 0.17
CA LEU A 84 -30.46 -7.94 0.75
C LEU A 84 -29.62 -8.85 1.66
N GLU A 85 -30.26 -9.72 2.45
CA GLU A 85 -29.60 -10.65 3.36
C GLU A 85 -28.68 -11.63 2.59
N ASP A 86 -29.16 -12.14 1.44
CA ASP A 86 -28.36 -12.99 0.55
C ASP A 86 -27.13 -12.27 -0.03
N ASP A 87 -27.18 -10.95 -0.25
CA ASP A 87 -26.01 -10.17 -0.69
C ASP A 87 -25.06 -9.86 0.47
N LEU A 88 -25.60 -9.64 1.67
CA LEU A 88 -24.80 -9.33 2.85
C LEU A 88 -24.05 -10.58 3.37
N VAL A 89 -24.64 -11.78 3.29
CA VAL A 89 -24.04 -13.04 3.79
C VAL A 89 -22.73 -13.40 3.08
N ARG A 90 -22.59 -13.03 1.81
CA ARG A 90 -21.42 -13.32 0.99
C ARG A 90 -20.25 -12.37 1.27
N ARG A 91 -20.40 -11.37 2.13
CA ARG A 91 -19.33 -10.41 2.43
C ARG A 91 -18.27 -11.01 3.33
N ASP A 92 -17.14 -10.31 3.45
CA ASP A 92 -15.99 -10.77 4.23
C ASP A 92 -16.22 -10.65 5.73
N LEU A 93 -16.46 -9.44 6.22
CA LEU A 93 -16.58 -9.12 7.65
C LEU A 93 -17.98 -8.60 7.99
N THR A 94 -18.46 -8.90 9.20
CA THR A 94 -19.75 -8.43 9.75
C THR A 94 -19.86 -6.91 9.70
N ILE A 95 -18.78 -6.21 10.04
CA ILE A 95 -18.70 -4.74 9.98
C ILE A 95 -18.88 -4.17 8.56
N ASN A 96 -18.70 -4.99 7.52
CA ASN A 96 -18.93 -4.63 6.12
C ASN A 96 -20.27 -5.16 5.59
N ALA A 97 -21.03 -5.89 6.41
CA ALA A 97 -22.30 -6.52 6.10
C ALA A 97 -23.48 -5.77 6.74
N ILE A 98 -23.35 -4.44 6.80
CA ILE A 98 -24.38 -3.50 7.26
C ILE A 98 -24.89 -2.72 6.06
N ALA A 99 -26.21 -2.53 6.00
CA ALA A 99 -26.88 -1.73 5.00
C ALA A 99 -27.62 -0.57 5.66
N GLU A 100 -27.76 0.55 4.94
CA GLU A 100 -28.56 1.71 5.34
C GLU A 100 -29.54 2.03 4.21
N ASP A 101 -30.83 2.17 4.55
CA ASP A 101 -31.85 2.56 3.57
C ASP A 101 -31.91 4.08 3.34
N GLU A 102 -32.81 4.51 2.45
CA GLU A 102 -33.00 5.93 2.12
C GLU A 102 -33.50 6.78 3.30
N GLN A 103 -34.10 6.14 4.31
CA GLN A 103 -34.59 6.80 5.53
C GLN A 103 -33.51 6.86 6.63
N GLY A 104 -32.34 6.27 6.38
CA GLY A 104 -31.24 6.17 7.33
C GLY A 104 -31.40 5.03 8.35
N GLN A 105 -32.33 4.11 8.14
CA GLN A 105 -32.48 2.93 8.99
C GLN A 105 -31.40 1.90 8.64
N LEU A 106 -30.73 1.41 9.68
CA LEU A 106 -29.69 0.38 9.55
C LEU A 106 -30.32 -1.01 9.55
N ILE A 107 -29.86 -1.83 8.60
CA ILE A 107 -30.20 -3.25 8.44
C ILE A 107 -28.92 -4.05 8.66
N ASP A 108 -28.88 -4.79 9.76
CA ASP A 108 -27.69 -5.49 10.23
C ASP A 108 -28.03 -6.92 10.70
N PRO A 109 -28.27 -7.85 9.77
CA PRO A 109 -28.65 -9.23 10.10
C PRO A 109 -27.51 -10.05 10.72
N TYR A 110 -26.25 -9.58 10.63
CA TYR A 110 -25.05 -10.33 11.05
C TYR A 110 -24.31 -9.71 12.25
N GLY A 111 -24.87 -8.66 12.87
CA GLY A 111 -24.32 -8.08 14.10
C GLY A 111 -23.07 -7.21 13.89
N GLY A 112 -22.90 -6.61 12.72
CA GLY A 112 -21.78 -5.73 12.41
C GLY A 112 -21.69 -4.49 13.30
N GLN A 113 -22.81 -3.92 13.75
CA GLN A 113 -22.83 -2.80 14.70
C GLN A 113 -22.21 -3.21 16.04
N HIS A 114 -22.57 -4.40 16.54
CA HIS A 114 -22.00 -4.94 17.77
C HIS A 114 -20.49 -5.17 17.64
N ASP A 115 -20.03 -5.74 16.52
CA ASP A 115 -18.60 -5.93 16.28
C ASP A 115 -17.84 -4.60 16.08
N ILE A 116 -18.48 -3.54 15.56
CA ILE A 116 -17.91 -2.18 15.52
C ILE A 116 -17.74 -1.60 16.92
N GLU A 117 -18.72 -1.81 17.81
CA GLU A 117 -18.65 -1.38 19.21
C GLU A 117 -17.56 -2.14 19.97
N GLN A 118 -17.48 -3.45 19.79
CA GLN A 118 -16.47 -4.33 20.40
C GLN A 118 -15.10 -4.28 19.72
N LYS A 119 -14.93 -3.46 18.66
CA LYS A 119 -13.69 -3.37 17.88
C LYS A 119 -13.20 -4.74 17.42
N THR A 120 -14.11 -5.55 16.88
CA THR A 120 -13.83 -6.92 16.48
C THR A 120 -13.99 -7.11 14.97
N LEU A 121 -13.03 -7.78 14.34
CA LEU A 121 -13.08 -8.20 12.93
C LEU A 121 -13.56 -9.66 12.90
N ARG A 122 -14.84 -9.84 12.61
CA ARG A 122 -15.51 -11.15 12.56
C ARG A 122 -15.95 -11.48 11.14
N HIS A 123 -15.73 -12.70 10.68
CA HIS A 123 -16.25 -13.17 9.39
C HIS A 123 -17.78 -13.30 9.41
N VAL A 124 -18.44 -13.04 8.28
CA VAL A 124 -19.92 -13.05 8.21
C VAL A 124 -20.50 -14.46 8.28
N SER A 125 -19.95 -15.38 7.49
CA SER A 125 -20.54 -16.71 7.29
C SER A 125 -19.51 -17.75 6.84
N PRO A 126 -19.84 -19.05 6.87
CA PRO A 126 -18.98 -20.12 6.34
C PRO A 126 -18.61 -19.96 4.86
N ALA A 127 -19.37 -19.17 4.09
CA ALA A 127 -19.05 -18.84 2.70
C ALA A 127 -17.71 -18.07 2.56
N PHE A 128 -17.14 -17.61 3.67
CA PHE A 128 -15.79 -17.02 3.69
C PHE A 128 -14.72 -17.96 3.13
N GLU A 129 -14.85 -19.30 3.31
CA GLU A 129 -13.89 -20.27 2.77
C GLU A 129 -13.88 -20.32 1.23
N GLU A 130 -14.87 -19.73 0.56
CA GLU A 130 -14.98 -19.79 -0.91
C GLU A 130 -13.96 -18.89 -1.63
N ASP A 131 -13.55 -17.76 -1.05
CA ASP A 131 -12.52 -16.86 -1.62
C ASP A 131 -11.31 -16.69 -0.67
N PRO A 132 -10.18 -17.36 -0.93
CA PRO A 132 -8.97 -17.22 -0.12
C PRO A 132 -8.42 -15.78 -0.07
N LEU A 133 -8.82 -14.89 -1.00
CA LEU A 133 -8.41 -13.47 -0.93
C LEU A 133 -8.93 -12.80 0.34
N ARG A 134 -10.04 -13.28 0.92
CA ARG A 134 -10.60 -12.71 2.15
C ARG A 134 -9.62 -12.77 3.32
N VAL A 135 -8.68 -13.73 3.32
CA VAL A 135 -7.59 -13.78 4.30
C VAL A 135 -6.73 -12.51 4.24
N LEU A 136 -6.29 -12.11 3.04
CA LEU A 136 -5.53 -10.87 2.85
C LEU A 136 -6.37 -9.63 3.14
N ARG A 137 -7.67 -9.65 2.82
CA ARG A 137 -8.58 -8.54 3.13
C ARG A 137 -8.72 -8.36 4.63
N VAL A 138 -8.84 -9.44 5.42
CA VAL A 138 -8.86 -9.36 6.89
C VAL A 138 -7.55 -8.82 7.42
N ALA A 139 -6.39 -9.28 6.93
CA ALA A 139 -5.09 -8.73 7.30
C ALA A 139 -4.99 -7.22 6.97
N ARG A 140 -5.53 -6.79 5.83
CA ARG A 140 -5.61 -5.37 5.44
C ARG A 140 -6.52 -4.57 6.38
N PHE A 141 -7.68 -5.12 6.76
CA PHE A 141 -8.58 -4.44 7.70
C PHE A 141 -8.00 -4.39 9.12
N ALA A 142 -7.29 -5.44 9.55
CA ALA A 142 -6.54 -5.44 10.81
C ALA A 142 -5.49 -4.32 10.81
N ALA A 143 -4.74 -4.14 9.72
CA ALA A 143 -3.82 -3.02 9.55
C ALA A 143 -4.54 -1.65 9.55
N ARG A 144 -5.63 -1.52 8.79
CA ARG A 144 -6.39 -0.26 8.68
C ARG A 144 -6.95 0.20 10.02
N PHE A 145 -7.54 -0.71 10.79
CA PHE A 145 -8.27 -0.36 12.02
C PHE A 145 -7.48 -0.60 13.31
N LYS A 146 -6.20 -0.95 13.21
CA LYS A 146 -5.33 -1.15 14.39
C LYS A 146 -5.34 0.05 15.34
N HIS A 147 -5.25 1.26 14.80
CA HIS A 147 -5.26 2.51 15.57
C HIS A 147 -6.58 2.77 16.34
N LEU A 148 -7.68 2.13 15.94
CA LEU A 148 -8.97 2.18 16.64
C LEU A 148 -9.14 1.04 17.66
N GLY A 149 -8.11 0.21 17.84
CA GLY A 149 -8.12 -0.91 18.78
C GLY A 149 -8.77 -2.18 18.24
N PHE A 150 -8.96 -2.31 16.92
CA PHE A 150 -9.56 -3.53 16.36
C PHE A 150 -8.68 -4.78 16.53
N THR A 151 -9.31 -5.90 16.86
CA THR A 151 -8.71 -7.24 16.92
C THR A 151 -9.50 -8.22 16.04
N ILE A 152 -8.85 -9.30 15.60
CA ILE A 152 -9.52 -10.39 14.88
C ILE A 152 -10.20 -11.29 15.91
N ALA A 153 -11.47 -11.67 15.66
CA ALA A 153 -12.19 -12.60 16.53
C ALA A 153 -11.52 -13.98 16.53
N ASP A 154 -11.55 -14.70 17.66
CA ASP A 154 -10.87 -16.00 17.80
C ASP A 154 -11.33 -17.00 16.75
N GLU A 155 -12.65 -17.14 16.54
CA GLU A 155 -13.18 -18.08 15.54
C GLU A 155 -12.89 -17.63 14.09
N THR A 156 -12.67 -16.34 13.88
CA THR A 156 -12.20 -15.82 12.59
C THR A 156 -10.72 -16.18 12.41
N HIS A 157 -9.88 -16.01 13.43
CA HIS A 157 -8.48 -16.42 13.39
C HIS A 157 -8.34 -17.91 13.08
N GLU A 158 -9.09 -18.77 13.78
CA GLU A 158 -9.11 -20.22 13.51
C GLU A 158 -9.48 -20.54 12.06
N LEU A 159 -10.48 -19.84 11.51
CA LEU A 159 -10.88 -19.98 10.11
C LEU A 159 -9.76 -19.55 9.14
N LEU A 160 -9.09 -18.43 9.40
CA LEU A 160 -7.96 -17.96 8.59
C LEU A 160 -6.83 -19.00 8.59
N THR A 161 -6.47 -19.54 9.76
CA THR A 161 -5.45 -20.59 9.90
C THR A 161 -5.85 -21.86 9.13
N LYS A 162 -7.13 -22.27 9.20
CA LYS A 162 -7.63 -23.41 8.43
C LYS A 162 -7.48 -23.19 6.92
N ILE A 163 -7.81 -22.00 6.42
CA ILE A 163 -7.65 -21.64 4.99
C ILE A 163 -6.18 -21.59 4.59
N ALA A 164 -5.30 -21.07 5.45
CA ALA A 164 -3.86 -21.08 5.20
C ALA A 164 -3.33 -22.52 5.12
N HIS A 165 -3.73 -23.41 6.03
CA HIS A 165 -3.27 -24.81 6.03
C HIS A 165 -3.86 -25.68 4.91
N SER A 166 -4.93 -25.24 4.25
CA SER A 166 -5.50 -25.97 3.11
C SER A 166 -4.68 -25.81 1.82
N GLY A 167 -3.76 -24.83 1.78
CA GLY A 167 -2.96 -24.49 0.60
C GLY A 167 -3.69 -23.62 -0.43
N GLU A 168 -4.94 -23.20 -0.16
CA GLU A 168 -5.71 -22.34 -1.08
C GLU A 168 -5.05 -20.95 -1.28
N LEU A 169 -4.23 -20.49 -0.33
CA LEU A 169 -3.49 -19.22 -0.47
C LEU A 169 -2.47 -19.26 -1.62
N GLU A 170 -1.89 -20.42 -1.92
CA GLU A 170 -0.92 -20.56 -3.03
C GLU A 170 -1.57 -20.39 -4.41
N ALA A 171 -2.88 -20.58 -4.50
CA ALA A 171 -3.65 -20.43 -5.73
C ALA A 171 -4.00 -18.96 -6.05
N LEU A 172 -3.69 -18.03 -5.14
CA LEU A 172 -3.93 -16.61 -5.36
C LEU A 172 -2.99 -16.05 -6.42
N THR A 173 -3.53 -15.20 -7.30
CA THR A 173 -2.69 -14.57 -8.32
C THR A 173 -1.82 -13.46 -7.69
N PRO A 174 -0.57 -13.29 -8.16
CA PRO A 174 0.33 -12.23 -7.72
C PRO A 174 -0.32 -10.84 -7.65
N GLU A 175 -1.10 -10.47 -8.67
CA GLU A 175 -1.73 -9.15 -8.77
C GLU A 175 -2.77 -8.91 -7.67
N ARG A 176 -3.54 -9.94 -7.30
CA ARG A 176 -4.53 -9.84 -6.21
C ARG A 176 -3.84 -9.74 -4.85
N VAL A 177 -2.75 -10.50 -4.65
CA VAL A 177 -1.92 -10.42 -3.44
C VAL A 177 -1.33 -9.03 -3.29
N TRP A 178 -0.68 -8.53 -4.34
CA TRP A 178 -0.07 -7.21 -4.35
C TRP A 178 -1.10 -6.11 -4.09
N LEU A 179 -2.27 -6.17 -4.71
CA LEU A 179 -3.32 -5.15 -4.52
C LEU A 179 -3.75 -5.01 -3.04
N GLU A 180 -3.88 -6.11 -2.31
CA GLU A 180 -4.26 -6.05 -0.90
C GLU A 180 -3.10 -5.58 0.00
N TRP A 181 -1.85 -5.96 -0.32
CA TRP A 181 -0.68 -5.46 0.39
C TRP A 181 -0.43 -3.96 0.12
N GLU A 182 -0.55 -3.52 -1.13
CA GLU A 182 -0.38 -2.13 -1.56
C GLU A 182 -1.39 -1.18 -0.91
N LYS A 183 -2.61 -1.66 -0.66
CA LYS A 183 -3.61 -0.95 0.14
C LYS A 183 -3.21 -0.88 1.62
N SER A 184 -2.63 -1.94 2.20
CA SER A 184 -2.21 -1.92 3.61
C SER A 184 -1.04 -0.96 3.84
N LEU A 185 -0.11 -0.81 2.88
CA LEU A 185 0.96 0.22 2.88
C LEU A 185 0.43 1.66 2.99
N GLY A 186 -0.84 1.88 2.66
CA GLY A 186 -1.51 3.17 2.80
C GLY A 186 -2.00 3.49 4.22
N THR A 187 -2.04 2.49 5.11
CA THR A 187 -2.55 2.60 6.49
C THR A 187 -1.46 3.07 7.45
N GLY A 188 -1.82 3.40 8.70
CA GLY A 188 -0.84 3.75 9.75
C GLY A 188 -0.14 2.55 10.40
N ASN A 189 -0.57 1.31 10.12
CA ASN A 189 -0.02 0.08 10.70
C ASN A 189 0.11 -1.05 9.65
N PRO A 190 0.82 -0.82 8.53
CA PRO A 190 0.98 -1.84 7.47
C PRO A 190 1.72 -3.09 7.93
N ASP A 191 2.54 -3.00 8.97
CA ASP A 191 3.24 -4.14 9.59
C ASP A 191 2.26 -5.22 10.08
N VAL A 192 1.06 -4.81 10.52
CA VAL A 192 0.00 -5.72 10.98
C VAL A 192 -0.46 -6.64 9.85
N PHE A 193 -0.44 -6.18 8.60
CA PHE A 193 -0.77 -7.05 7.46
C PHE A 193 0.19 -8.24 7.38
N LEU A 194 1.49 -7.99 7.52
CA LEU A 194 2.51 -9.04 7.47
C LEU A 194 2.49 -9.92 8.72
N SER A 195 2.29 -9.33 9.90
CA SER A 195 2.22 -10.11 11.14
C SER A 195 0.98 -11.00 11.17
N THR A 196 -0.20 -10.51 10.78
CA THR A 196 -1.42 -11.34 10.69
C THR A 196 -1.23 -12.53 9.76
N LEU A 197 -0.57 -12.34 8.61
CA LEU A 197 -0.27 -13.47 7.71
C LEU A 197 0.76 -14.43 8.30
N ALA A 198 1.71 -13.93 9.10
CA ALA A 198 2.69 -14.77 9.80
C ALA A 198 2.02 -15.60 10.91
N ASP A 199 1.12 -14.98 11.68
CA ASP A 199 0.41 -15.60 12.82
C ASP A 199 -0.46 -16.79 12.40
N ILE A 200 -0.91 -16.82 11.14
CA ILE A 200 -1.70 -17.92 10.56
C ILE A 200 -0.87 -18.86 9.67
N ASP A 201 0.46 -18.78 9.69
CA ASP A 201 1.38 -19.54 8.83
C ASP A 201 1.13 -19.37 7.30
N GLY A 202 0.50 -18.26 6.92
CA GLY A 202 0.16 -17.91 5.54
C GLY A 202 1.22 -17.07 4.81
N LEU A 203 2.10 -16.38 5.55
CA LEU A 203 3.03 -15.39 4.98
C LEU A 203 3.91 -15.97 3.87
N LYS A 204 4.52 -17.15 4.08
CA LYS A 204 5.42 -17.77 3.10
C LYS A 204 4.69 -18.36 1.89
N GLN A 205 3.40 -18.67 2.03
CA GLN A 205 2.57 -19.16 0.92
C GLN A 205 2.24 -18.02 -0.04
N VAL A 206 1.94 -16.84 0.54
CA VAL A 206 1.56 -15.62 -0.18
C VAL A 206 2.78 -14.88 -0.72
N LEU A 207 3.79 -14.62 0.13
CA LEU A 207 5.01 -13.89 -0.19
C LEU A 207 6.19 -14.86 -0.22
N LYS A 208 6.32 -15.59 -1.32
CA LYS A 208 7.43 -16.54 -1.52
C LYS A 208 8.77 -15.81 -1.41
N GLN A 209 9.73 -16.42 -0.72
CA GLN A 209 11.09 -15.88 -0.48
C GLN A 209 11.14 -14.66 0.44
N PHE A 210 10.02 -14.25 1.03
CA PHE A 210 9.98 -13.15 2.00
C PHE A 210 10.27 -13.65 3.41
N ASN A 211 11.27 -13.06 4.04
CA ASN A 211 11.70 -13.35 5.40
C ASN A 211 12.05 -12.05 6.15
N ALA A 212 11.03 -11.38 6.66
CA ALA A 212 11.18 -10.17 7.46
C ALA A 212 11.49 -10.50 8.93
N LYS A 213 12.42 -9.74 9.52
CA LYS A 213 12.65 -9.69 10.96
C LYS A 213 11.77 -8.64 11.62
N SER A 214 11.76 -8.61 12.96
CA SER A 214 11.09 -7.55 13.72
C SER A 214 11.59 -6.16 13.33
N SER A 215 12.89 -5.99 13.10
CA SER A 215 13.48 -4.72 12.63
C SER A 215 12.88 -4.22 11.32
N ASN A 216 12.61 -5.12 10.37
CA ASN A 216 11.95 -4.74 9.11
C ASN A 216 10.51 -4.26 9.37
N LEU A 217 9.76 -4.99 10.20
CA LEU A 217 8.37 -4.63 10.53
C LEU A 217 8.29 -3.31 11.32
N ASP A 218 9.23 -3.06 12.23
CA ASP A 218 9.28 -1.81 12.97
C ASP A 218 9.60 -0.63 12.05
N ARG A 219 10.54 -0.76 11.10
CA ARG A 219 10.79 0.27 10.07
C ARG A 219 9.59 0.52 9.17
N LEU A 220 8.87 -0.54 8.80
CA LEU A 220 7.65 -0.42 8.00
C LEU A 220 6.55 0.34 8.77
N ARG A 221 6.37 0.05 10.06
CA ARG A 221 5.44 0.76 10.94
C ARG A 221 5.82 2.23 11.09
N ASN A 222 7.08 2.51 11.42
CA ASN A 222 7.58 3.87 11.62
C ASN A 222 7.43 4.69 10.33
N ALA A 223 7.76 4.11 9.16
CA ALA A 223 7.59 4.77 7.87
C ALA A 223 6.13 5.19 7.61
N ALA A 224 5.19 4.30 7.91
CA ALA A 224 3.77 4.60 7.75
C ALA A 224 3.26 5.68 8.71
N GLN A 225 3.76 5.71 9.94
CA GLN A 225 3.42 6.74 10.92
C GLN A 225 4.02 8.09 10.53
N PHE A 226 5.30 8.12 10.13
CA PHE A 226 5.97 9.33 9.64
C PHE A 226 5.25 9.94 8.44
N ARG A 227 4.79 9.10 7.50
CA ARG A 227 4.03 9.52 6.32
C ARG A 227 2.77 10.32 6.64
N ILE A 228 2.16 10.14 7.81
CA ILE A 228 0.99 10.91 8.24
C ILE A 228 1.35 12.40 8.37
N ALA A 229 2.55 12.70 8.90
CA ALA A 229 3.06 14.06 9.05
C ALA A 229 3.86 14.56 7.84
N GLU A 230 4.47 13.66 7.06
CA GLU A 230 5.22 13.97 5.84
C GLU A 230 4.65 13.26 4.60
N PRO A 231 3.61 13.83 3.96
CA PRO A 231 2.95 13.23 2.79
C PRO A 231 3.86 13.02 1.58
N LYS A 232 5.04 13.66 1.53
CA LYS A 232 6.04 13.41 0.47
C LYS A 232 6.64 12.00 0.56
N LEU A 233 6.56 11.35 1.73
CA LEU A 233 6.91 9.93 1.86
C LEU A 233 5.84 9.09 1.14
N THR A 234 6.12 8.70 -0.09
CA THR A 234 5.16 7.95 -0.93
C THR A 234 5.05 6.49 -0.47
N LYS A 235 3.99 5.78 -0.88
CA LYS A 235 3.86 4.33 -0.60
C LYS A 235 5.07 3.50 -1.08
N PRO A 236 5.68 3.76 -2.26
CA PRO A 236 6.95 3.14 -2.63
C PRO A 236 8.07 3.32 -1.61
N LEU A 237 8.17 4.48 -0.95
CA LEU A 237 9.18 4.71 0.09
C LEU A 237 8.82 4.03 1.42
N VAL A 238 7.54 3.99 1.78
CA VAL A 238 7.07 3.17 2.92
C VAL A 238 7.41 1.69 2.70
N PHE A 239 7.20 1.17 1.49
CA PHE A 239 7.64 -0.17 1.13
C PHE A 239 9.17 -0.31 1.18
N ALA A 240 9.90 0.69 0.69
CA ALA A 240 11.36 0.67 0.66
C ALA A 240 11.99 0.61 2.05
N SER A 241 11.33 1.10 3.11
CA SER A 241 11.86 1.04 4.47
C SER A 241 12.09 -0.40 4.97
N LEU A 242 11.37 -1.38 4.41
CA LEU A 242 11.59 -2.80 4.68
C LEU A 242 13.01 -3.26 4.31
N PHE A 243 13.67 -2.59 3.37
CA PHE A 243 14.94 -3.03 2.77
C PHE A 243 16.16 -2.28 3.31
N ILE A 244 15.97 -1.40 4.30
CA ILE A 244 17.06 -0.67 4.95
C ILE A 244 17.81 -1.61 5.89
N ALA A 245 19.14 -1.61 5.83
CA ALA A 245 20.10 -2.40 6.60
C ALA A 245 20.09 -3.91 6.30
N ASP A 246 18.92 -4.54 6.35
CA ASP A 246 18.76 -5.99 6.21
C ASP A 246 17.58 -6.33 5.32
N SER A 247 17.86 -6.72 4.08
CA SER A 247 16.84 -7.03 3.07
C SER A 247 16.05 -8.30 3.44
N PRO A 248 14.70 -8.27 3.41
CA PRO A 248 13.86 -9.44 3.72
C PRO A 248 13.80 -10.44 2.56
N VAL A 249 14.46 -10.17 1.43
CA VAL A 249 14.51 -11.01 0.23
C VAL A 249 15.93 -11.01 -0.34
N GLU A 250 16.31 -12.08 -1.03
CA GLU A 250 17.66 -12.17 -1.63
C GLU A 250 17.78 -11.41 -2.96
N ASP A 251 16.70 -11.35 -3.75
CA ASP A 251 16.66 -10.71 -5.07
C ASP A 251 15.40 -9.84 -5.19
N ILE A 252 15.55 -8.54 -4.91
CA ILE A 252 14.45 -7.55 -4.99
C ILE A 252 13.80 -7.53 -6.39
N PRO A 253 14.56 -7.42 -7.51
CA PRO A 253 13.97 -7.50 -8.86
C PRO A 253 13.14 -8.76 -9.11
N HIS A 254 13.63 -9.94 -8.73
CA HIS A 254 12.91 -11.19 -8.91
C HIS A 254 11.65 -11.24 -8.03
N PHE A 255 11.77 -10.89 -6.75
CA PHE A 255 10.65 -10.81 -5.82
C PHE A 255 9.53 -9.91 -6.34
N CYS A 256 9.87 -8.69 -6.77
CA CYS A 256 8.92 -7.75 -7.33
C CYS A 256 8.25 -8.29 -8.60
N LYS A 257 9.01 -8.97 -9.47
CA LYS A 257 8.47 -9.58 -10.69
C LYS A 257 7.48 -10.71 -10.39
N VAL A 258 7.81 -11.60 -9.44
CA VAL A 258 6.96 -12.74 -9.07
C VAL A 258 5.64 -12.28 -8.47
N LEU A 259 5.65 -11.19 -7.70
CA LEU A 259 4.46 -10.62 -7.07
C LEU A 259 3.77 -9.53 -7.91
N ALA A 260 4.19 -9.34 -9.17
CA ALA A 260 3.67 -8.28 -10.05
C ALA A 260 3.72 -6.87 -9.41
N ILE A 261 4.71 -6.62 -8.55
CA ILE A 261 4.95 -5.34 -7.90
C ILE A 261 5.45 -4.33 -8.95
N PRO A 262 4.85 -3.11 -9.03
CA PRO A 262 5.25 -2.09 -9.98
C PRO A 262 6.71 -1.66 -9.85
N ASN A 263 7.30 -1.23 -10.97
CA ASN A 263 8.71 -0.81 -11.05
C ASN A 263 9.08 0.29 -10.06
N GLU A 264 8.16 1.20 -9.74
CA GLU A 264 8.44 2.30 -8.80
C GLU A 264 8.75 1.81 -7.38
N TYR A 265 8.08 0.75 -6.92
CA TYR A 265 8.33 0.10 -5.62
C TYR A 265 9.64 -0.65 -5.63
N ARG A 266 9.92 -1.40 -6.70
CA ARG A 266 11.21 -2.08 -6.90
C ARG A 266 12.37 -1.08 -6.87
N ASP A 267 12.25 0.01 -7.61
CA ASP A 267 13.30 1.01 -7.74
C ASP A 267 13.49 1.80 -6.42
N ALA A 268 12.43 1.96 -5.62
CA ALA A 268 12.52 2.52 -4.27
C ALA A 268 13.20 1.54 -3.28
N ALA A 269 12.84 0.26 -3.30
CA ALA A 269 13.49 -0.77 -2.49
C ALA A 269 14.99 -0.91 -2.81
N LEU A 270 15.36 -0.88 -4.10
CA LEU A 270 16.77 -0.88 -4.53
C LEU A 270 17.51 0.39 -4.11
N LEU A 271 16.83 1.55 -4.09
CA LEU A 271 17.40 2.80 -3.59
C LEU A 271 17.75 2.67 -2.10
N ALA A 272 16.82 2.14 -1.30
CA ALA A 272 17.01 1.93 0.14
C ALA A 272 18.12 0.91 0.43
N GLU A 273 18.05 -0.28 -0.17
CA GLU A 273 19.03 -1.35 0.06
C GLU A 273 20.46 -0.90 -0.24
N ARG A 274 20.69 -0.34 -1.43
CA ARG A 274 22.03 0.05 -1.92
C ARG A 274 22.65 1.24 -1.21
N ASN A 275 21.84 2.03 -0.49
CA ASN A 275 22.30 3.24 0.19
C ASN A 275 22.02 3.20 1.69
N SER A 276 21.86 2.00 2.26
CA SER A 276 21.62 1.81 3.70
C SER A 276 22.67 2.52 4.56
N ASP A 277 23.94 2.51 4.15
CA ASP A 277 25.02 3.19 4.88
C ASP A 277 24.79 4.70 4.98
N VAL A 278 24.32 5.33 3.90
CA VAL A 278 24.02 6.78 3.86
C VAL A 278 22.78 7.09 4.70
N ILE A 279 21.76 6.25 4.59
CA ILE A 279 20.50 6.37 5.33
C ILE A 279 20.76 6.26 6.84
N LEU A 280 21.55 5.29 7.28
CA LEU A 280 21.82 5.04 8.69
C LEU A 280 22.90 5.95 9.29
N SER A 281 23.70 6.61 8.45
CA SER A 281 24.77 7.50 8.91
C SER A 281 24.22 8.71 9.67
N LYS A 282 24.85 9.02 10.81
CA LYS A 282 24.55 10.19 11.65
C LYS A 282 25.33 11.45 11.26
N THR A 283 26.34 11.30 10.41
CA THR A 283 27.26 12.37 10.04
C THR A 283 27.15 12.68 8.55
N LEU A 284 27.54 13.91 8.18
CA LEU A 284 27.66 14.28 6.78
C LEU A 284 28.68 13.38 6.08
N PRO A 285 28.36 12.89 4.87
CA PRO A 285 29.35 12.25 4.02
C PRO A 285 30.41 13.26 3.58
N THR A 286 31.62 12.77 3.32
CA THR A 286 32.62 13.56 2.60
C THR A 286 32.13 13.87 1.18
N ALA A 287 32.67 14.92 0.54
CA ALA A 287 32.31 15.26 -0.83
C ALA A 287 32.54 14.11 -1.83
N GLY A 288 33.58 13.29 -1.62
CA GLY A 288 33.83 12.10 -2.43
C GLY A 288 32.74 11.05 -2.28
N GLN A 289 32.40 10.68 -1.04
CA GLN A 289 31.31 9.75 -0.75
C GLN A 289 29.98 10.26 -1.29
N PHE A 290 29.67 11.55 -1.10
CA PHE A 290 28.43 12.11 -1.60
C PHE A 290 28.38 12.13 -3.13
N ALA A 291 29.49 12.45 -3.81
CA ALA A 291 29.56 12.37 -5.27
C ALA A 291 29.33 10.94 -5.79
N GLU A 292 29.84 9.92 -5.08
CA GLU A 292 29.58 8.52 -5.39
C GLU A 292 28.10 8.16 -5.19
N THR A 293 27.47 8.62 -4.11
CA THR A 293 26.03 8.47 -3.89
C THR A 293 25.21 9.13 -5.00
N LEU A 294 25.50 10.38 -5.36
CA LEU A 294 24.77 11.09 -6.44
C LEU A 294 24.91 10.35 -7.78
N GLN A 295 26.05 9.74 -8.05
CA GLN A 295 26.27 8.92 -9.23
C GLN A 295 25.50 7.60 -9.17
N SER A 296 25.47 6.92 -8.02
CA SER A 296 24.82 5.61 -7.84
C SER A 296 23.30 5.71 -7.97
N ILE A 297 22.71 6.81 -7.51
CA ILE A 297 21.26 7.08 -7.60
C ILE A 297 20.86 7.77 -8.90
N ASP A 298 21.81 8.01 -9.81
CA ASP A 298 21.57 8.66 -11.09
C ASP A 298 20.99 10.08 -10.99
N TYR A 299 21.42 10.82 -9.97
CA TYR A 299 20.91 12.15 -9.61
C TYR A 299 20.89 13.14 -10.79
N TRP A 300 21.92 13.13 -11.63
CA TRP A 300 22.06 14.09 -12.72
C TRP A 300 20.98 13.99 -13.81
N ARG A 301 20.30 12.84 -13.88
CA ARG A 301 19.14 12.62 -14.77
C ARG A 301 17.83 12.60 -14.00
N ARG A 302 17.88 12.20 -12.72
CA ARG A 302 16.75 11.95 -11.82
C ARG A 302 16.97 12.62 -10.46
N PRO A 303 16.91 13.95 -10.38
CA PRO A 303 17.24 14.68 -9.15
C PRO A 303 16.31 14.36 -7.98
N GLU A 304 15.09 13.90 -8.26
CA GLU A 304 14.12 13.43 -7.27
C GLU A 304 14.64 12.25 -6.43
N LYS A 305 15.59 11.45 -6.94
CA LYS A 305 16.17 10.31 -6.22
C LYS A 305 16.94 10.73 -4.97
N LEU A 306 17.54 11.92 -4.97
CA LEU A 306 18.20 12.44 -3.77
C LEU A 306 17.17 12.76 -2.69
N GLN A 307 16.05 13.40 -3.05
CA GLN A 307 14.98 13.71 -2.09
C GLN A 307 14.38 12.44 -1.50
N GLN A 308 14.15 11.41 -2.32
CA GLN A 308 13.70 10.09 -1.86
C GLN A 308 14.68 9.47 -0.84
N LEU A 309 15.98 9.52 -1.14
CA LEU A 309 17.02 9.00 -0.25
C LEU A 309 17.09 9.77 1.08
N LEU A 310 17.03 11.10 1.02
CA LEU A 310 17.09 11.96 2.21
C LEU A 310 15.84 11.82 3.09
N LEU A 311 14.66 11.61 2.51
CA LEU A 311 13.45 11.30 3.27
C LEU A 311 13.56 9.97 4.03
N LEU A 312 14.11 8.92 3.40
CA LEU A 312 14.38 7.65 4.09
C LEU A 312 15.41 7.82 5.22
N ARG A 313 16.41 8.69 5.00
CA ARG A 313 17.39 9.05 6.03
C ARG A 313 16.73 9.77 7.20
N GLU A 314 15.93 10.81 6.95
CA GLU A 314 15.21 11.54 8.00
C GLU A 314 14.30 10.62 8.82
N LEU A 315 13.57 9.74 8.14
CA LEU A 315 12.74 8.71 8.77
C LEU A 315 13.54 7.84 9.76
N GLU A 316 14.70 7.30 9.36
CA GLU A 316 15.48 6.41 10.25
C GLU A 316 16.02 7.12 11.50
N HIS A 317 16.08 8.46 11.52
CA HIS A 317 16.55 9.25 12.65
C HIS A 317 15.47 10.07 13.34
N GLU A 318 14.20 9.97 12.91
CA GLU A 318 13.10 10.83 13.35
C GLU A 318 12.96 10.89 14.87
N HIS A 319 13.01 9.73 15.53
CA HIS A 319 12.84 9.58 16.98
C HIS A 319 14.16 9.49 17.75
N THR A 320 15.25 9.97 17.16
CA THR A 320 16.58 9.99 17.80
C THR A 320 16.99 11.41 18.18
N GLU A 321 17.97 11.53 19.08
CA GLU A 321 18.59 12.82 19.43
C GLU A 321 19.25 13.54 18.24
N PHE A 322 19.43 12.84 17.10
CA PHE A 322 20.05 13.39 15.90
C PHE A 322 19.05 14.01 14.92
N SER A 323 17.73 13.89 15.14
CA SER A 323 16.68 14.26 14.18
C SER A 323 16.86 15.66 13.58
N GLU A 324 17.05 16.69 14.42
CA GLU A 324 17.26 18.09 13.97
C GLU A 324 18.53 18.23 13.12
N ASN A 325 19.64 17.65 13.60
CA ASN A 325 20.92 17.66 12.89
C ASN A 325 20.80 16.94 11.53
N ILE A 326 20.08 15.80 11.47
CA ILE A 326 19.88 15.05 10.23
C ILE A 326 19.07 15.88 9.22
N ALA A 327 18.03 16.58 9.65
CA ALA A 327 17.25 17.46 8.79
C ALA A 327 18.10 18.64 8.27
N ASP A 328 18.96 19.24 9.10
CA ASP A 328 19.93 20.25 8.67
C ASP A 328 20.91 19.70 7.63
N GLN A 329 21.45 18.50 7.87
CA GLN A 329 22.35 17.84 6.95
C GLN A 329 21.67 17.52 5.61
N SER A 330 20.41 17.07 5.62
CA SER A 330 19.63 16.84 4.39
C SER A 330 19.44 18.13 3.58
N ARG A 331 19.21 19.27 4.25
CA ARG A 331 19.17 20.59 3.58
C ARG A 331 20.51 20.94 2.94
N GLN A 332 21.61 20.74 3.66
CA GLN A 332 22.97 20.99 3.15
C GLN A 332 23.30 20.10 1.94
N LEU A 333 23.00 18.80 2.02
CA LEU A 333 23.21 17.86 0.92
C LEU A 333 22.38 18.23 -0.31
N THR A 334 21.14 18.66 -0.11
CA THR A 334 20.28 19.15 -1.19
C THR A 334 20.88 20.38 -1.87
N GLN A 335 21.29 21.40 -1.09
CA GLN A 335 21.89 22.63 -1.62
C GLN A 335 23.20 22.36 -2.37
N ALA A 336 24.07 21.54 -1.79
CA ALA A 336 25.34 21.15 -2.41
C ALA A 336 25.12 20.45 -3.76
N ALA A 337 24.16 19.52 -3.82
CA ALA A 337 23.82 18.81 -5.06
C ALA A 337 23.24 19.75 -6.14
N LEU A 338 22.37 20.69 -5.75
CA LEU A 338 21.83 21.71 -6.65
C LEU A 338 22.94 22.60 -7.23
N LYS A 339 23.85 23.09 -6.38
CA LYS A 339 25.01 23.89 -6.80
C LYS A 339 25.94 23.11 -7.72
N ALA A 340 26.19 21.84 -7.45
CA ALA A 340 26.95 20.98 -8.34
C ALA A 340 26.23 20.72 -9.68
N ALA A 341 24.89 20.71 -9.70
CA ALA A 341 24.13 20.58 -10.95
C ALA A 341 24.24 21.82 -11.86
N GLU A 342 24.47 23.01 -11.29
CA GLU A 342 24.69 24.27 -12.05
C GLU A 342 26.01 24.28 -12.86
N VAL A 343 26.91 23.31 -12.66
CA VAL A 343 28.17 23.21 -13.41
C VAL A 343 27.88 23.04 -14.91
N SER A 344 28.05 24.13 -15.66
CA SER A 344 27.74 24.22 -17.10
C SER A 344 28.78 23.50 -17.96
N PRO A 345 28.38 22.49 -18.76
CA PRO A 345 29.26 21.87 -19.75
C PRO A 345 29.79 22.88 -20.78
N GLN A 346 29.00 23.89 -21.16
CA GLN A 346 29.40 24.90 -22.13
C GLN A 346 30.59 25.72 -21.65
N SER A 347 30.60 26.12 -20.37
CA SER A 347 31.71 26.88 -19.79
C SER A 347 33.04 26.11 -19.78
N LEU A 348 32.99 24.77 -19.81
CA LEU A 348 34.16 23.90 -19.89
C LEU A 348 34.57 23.64 -21.34
N ILE A 349 33.60 23.54 -22.26
CA ILE A 349 33.87 23.48 -23.70
C ILE A 349 34.59 24.76 -24.16
N GLU A 350 34.17 25.93 -23.70
CA GLU A 350 34.83 27.22 -23.98
C GLU A 350 36.28 27.27 -23.45
N LYS A 351 36.58 26.51 -22.40
CA LYS A 351 37.94 26.33 -21.87
C LYS A 351 38.77 25.27 -22.61
N GLY A 352 38.23 24.68 -23.67
CA GLY A 352 38.93 23.75 -24.56
C GLY A 352 38.75 22.26 -24.23
N TYR A 353 37.92 21.89 -23.25
CA TYR A 353 37.68 20.48 -22.93
C TYR A 353 36.77 19.80 -23.95
N THR A 354 37.14 18.62 -24.44
CA THR A 354 36.34 17.84 -25.41
C THR A 354 36.28 16.34 -25.09
N GLY A 355 35.25 15.66 -25.58
CA GLY A 355 35.09 14.20 -25.46
C GLY A 355 35.20 13.69 -24.01
N LYS A 356 36.06 12.68 -23.79
CA LYS A 356 36.28 12.08 -22.46
C LYS A 356 36.85 13.09 -21.44
N GLN A 357 37.65 14.05 -21.89
CA GLN A 357 38.24 15.07 -21.02
C GLN A 357 37.19 16.02 -20.47
N LEU A 358 36.15 16.33 -21.26
CA LEU A 358 35.00 17.13 -20.79
C LEU A 358 34.24 16.42 -19.66
N GLY A 359 33.99 15.12 -19.80
CA GLY A 359 33.32 14.33 -18.75
C GLY A 359 34.11 14.30 -17.44
N LEU A 360 35.44 14.17 -17.51
CA LEU A 360 36.33 14.25 -16.34
C LEU A 360 36.31 15.63 -15.70
N ALA A 361 36.43 16.70 -16.51
CA ALA A 361 36.40 18.07 -16.02
C ALA A 361 35.08 18.43 -15.34
N ILE A 362 33.94 17.94 -15.87
CA ILE A 362 32.63 18.11 -15.23
C ILE A 362 32.62 17.40 -13.87
N LYS A 363 33.12 16.16 -13.80
CA LYS A 363 33.16 15.37 -12.56
C LYS A 363 34.04 16.04 -11.49
N GLU A 364 35.24 16.48 -11.87
CA GLU A 364 36.16 17.20 -10.98
C GLU A 364 35.53 18.51 -10.49
N LYS A 365 34.94 19.30 -11.40
CA LYS A 365 34.34 20.58 -11.01
C LYS A 365 33.15 20.40 -10.08
N ARG A 366 32.31 19.39 -10.32
CA ARG A 366 31.22 19.03 -9.41
C ARG A 366 31.75 18.63 -8.03
N LEU A 367 32.80 17.81 -7.99
CA LEU A 367 33.41 17.40 -6.73
C LEU A 367 33.99 18.58 -5.94
N GLU A 368 34.66 19.53 -6.62
CA GLU A 368 35.11 20.78 -6.01
C GLU A 368 33.94 21.59 -5.43
N THR A 369 32.85 21.75 -6.19
CA THR A 369 31.65 22.44 -5.71
C THR A 369 31.07 21.76 -4.48
N LEU A 370 30.90 20.44 -4.51
CA LEU A 370 30.42 19.67 -3.35
C LEU A 370 31.34 19.86 -2.13
N ALA A 371 32.66 19.84 -2.32
CA ALA A 371 33.62 20.04 -1.24
C ALA A 371 33.57 21.45 -0.63
N ASN A 372 33.28 22.47 -1.43
CA ASN A 372 33.13 23.83 -0.95
C ASN A 372 31.83 24.00 -0.15
N GLU A 373 30.70 23.54 -0.71
CA GLU A 373 29.38 23.67 -0.09
C GLU A 373 29.30 22.89 1.24
N LEU A 374 29.88 21.68 1.31
CA LEU A 374 29.87 20.86 2.53
C LEU A 374 30.85 21.34 3.62
N ARG A 375 31.78 22.26 3.31
CA ARG A 375 32.72 22.83 4.30
C ARG A 375 32.25 24.16 4.90
N GLN A 376 31.36 24.88 4.22
CA GLN A 376 30.95 26.24 4.63
C GLN A 376 29.99 26.26 5.84
N THR A 377 29.62 25.09 6.38
CA THR A 377 28.60 24.95 7.43
C THR A 377 29.15 24.50 8.80
N LEU A 378 30.47 24.49 8.98
CA LEU A 378 31.16 24.41 10.28
C LEU A 378 31.65 25.80 10.70
#